data_AF-A0A837CPT4-F1
#
_entry.id   AF-A0A837CPT4-F1
#
_cell.length_a   1.000
_cell.length_b   1.000
_cell.length_c   1.000
_cell.angle_alpha   90.00
_cell.angle_beta   90.00
_cell.angle_gamma   90.00
#
_symmetry.space_group_name_H-M   'P 1'
#
loop_
_entity.id
_entity.type
_entity.pdbx_description
1 polymer ?
#
loop_
_entity_poly.entity_id
_entity_poly.type
_entity_poly.pdbx_seq_one_letter_code
_entity_poly.pdbx_strand_id
1 'polypeptide(L)'
;MKHVETRHFADPQVAARKLLELAAGVEPVNGRIHIEKINAPFLSRNGCKATGPEFGTGIQHAVERGWLELHESGTFVRLNQG
;
A
#
# COMPACT_ATOMS: atom_id res chain seq x y z
N MET A 1 -27.65 12.24 -12.13
CA MET A 1 -26.78 12.29 -10.94
C MET A 1 -25.55 11.45 -11.24
N LYS A 2 -24.34 12.03 -11.25
CA LYS A 2 -23.11 11.25 -11.36
C LYS A 2 -22.92 10.54 -10.02
N HIS A 3 -22.92 9.21 -10.05
CA HIS A 3 -22.60 8.38 -8.89
C HIS A 3 -21.15 8.71 -8.50
N VAL A 4 -20.95 9.54 -7.48
CA VAL A 4 -19.63 9.73 -6.88
C VAL A 4 -19.40 8.45 -6.08
N GLU A 5 -18.70 7.49 -6.68
CA GLU A 5 -18.12 6.41 -5.90
C GLU A 5 -17.25 7.07 -4.83
N THR A 6 -17.62 6.92 -3.57
CA THR A 6 -16.80 7.33 -2.43
C THR A 6 -15.44 6.67 -2.61
N ARG A 7 -14.41 7.49 -2.90
CA ARG A 7 -13.03 7.04 -3.05
C ARG A 7 -12.54 6.57 -1.68
N HIS A 8 -12.68 5.27 -1.43
CA HIS A 8 -12.44 4.64 -0.14
C HIS A 8 -11.03 4.88 0.41
N PHE A 9 -10.06 5.08 -0.49
CA PHE A 9 -8.64 5.27 -0.15
C PHE A 9 -8.14 6.70 -0.35
N ALA A 10 -9.05 7.68 -0.46
CA ALA A 10 -8.67 9.09 -0.51
C ALA A 10 -8.05 9.59 0.81
N ASP A 11 -8.37 8.93 1.92
CA ASP A 11 -7.68 9.12 3.21
C ASP A 11 -6.36 8.32 3.20
N PRO A 12 -5.19 8.99 3.30
CA PRO A 12 -3.89 8.33 3.30
C PRO A 12 -3.72 7.29 4.43
N GLN A 13 -4.37 7.48 5.59
CA GLN A 13 -4.31 6.52 6.68
C GLN A 13 -5.08 5.24 6.34
N VAL A 14 -6.25 5.37 5.69
CA VAL A 14 -7.03 4.20 5.23
C VAL A 14 -6.26 3.44 4.15
N ALA A 15 -5.66 4.16 3.19
CA ALA A 15 -4.78 3.59 2.18
C ALA A 15 -3.59 2.85 2.82
N ALA A 16 -2.86 3.50 3.73
CA ALA A 16 -1.72 2.91 4.43
C ALA A 16 -2.11 1.64 5.18
N ARG A 17 -3.22 1.64 5.93
CA ARG A 17 -3.67 0.46 6.68
C ARG A 17 -3.97 -0.72 5.76
N LYS A 18 -4.58 -0.48 4.61
CA LYS A 18 -4.82 -1.55 3.64
C LYS A 18 -3.52 -2.07 3.02
N LEU A 19 -2.54 -1.20 2.77
CA LEU A 19 -1.22 -1.61 2.29
C LEU A 19 -0.47 -2.47 3.31
N LEU A 20 -0.58 -2.16 4.61
CA LEU A 20 -0.03 -3.01 5.68
C LEU A 20 -0.71 -4.38 5.74
N GLU A 21 -2.04 -4.42 5.60
CA GLU A 21 -2.80 -5.68 5.55
C GLU A 21 -2.32 -6.56 4.37
N LEU A 22 -2.17 -5.97 3.19
CA LEU A 22 -1.65 -6.67 2.01
C LEU A 22 -0.20 -7.13 2.23
N ALA A 23 0.66 -6.28 2.81
CA ALA A 23 2.05 -6.62 3.10
C ALA A 23 2.16 -7.77 4.13
N ALA A 24 1.32 -7.77 5.16
CA ALA A 24 1.29 -8.83 6.17
C ALA A 24 0.90 -10.20 5.60
N GLY A 25 0.20 -10.23 4.46
CA GLY A 25 -0.14 -11.46 3.75
C GLY A 25 0.95 -11.97 2.79
N VAL A 26 2.09 -11.29 2.67
CA VAL A 26 3.17 -11.66 1.75
C VAL A 26 4.37 -12.19 2.54
N GLU A 27 4.80 -13.41 2.22
CA GLU A 27 6.03 -13.98 2.76
C GLU A 27 7.25 -13.18 2.28
N PRO A 28 8.05 -12.57 3.16
CA PRO A 28 9.24 -11.82 2.76
C PRO A 28 10.36 -12.76 2.26
N VAL A 29 11.02 -12.37 1.17
CA VAL A 29 12.22 -13.06 0.69
C VAL A 29 13.44 -12.26 1.14
N ASN A 30 14.35 -12.88 1.89
CA ASN A 30 15.50 -12.22 2.52
C ASN A 30 15.09 -10.98 3.34
N GLY A 31 13.96 -11.08 4.06
CA GLY A 31 13.42 -10.02 4.91
C GLY A 31 12.93 -8.78 4.15
N ARG A 32 12.56 -8.92 2.87
CA ARG A 32 12.03 -7.85 2.02
C ARG A 32 10.82 -8.35 1.23
N ILE A 33 9.87 -7.45 0.96
CA ILE A 33 8.69 -7.69 0.13
C ILE A 33 8.86 -6.90 -1.16
N HIS A 34 8.68 -7.54 -2.31
CA HIS A 34 8.59 -6.81 -3.59
C HIS A 34 7.33 -5.93 -3.57
N ILE A 35 7.49 -4.63 -3.83
CA ILE A 35 6.39 -3.66 -3.74
C ILE A 35 5.24 -3.99 -4.69
N GLU A 36 5.52 -4.66 -5.81
CA GLU A 36 4.49 -5.10 -6.76
C GLU A 36 3.46 -6.04 -6.11
N LYS A 37 3.87 -6.83 -5.10
CA LYS A 37 2.99 -7.79 -4.41
C LYS A 37 1.90 -7.10 -3.60
N ILE A 38 2.11 -5.84 -3.21
CA ILE A 38 1.10 -5.00 -2.56
C ILE A 38 0.44 -4.03 -3.56
N ASN A 39 1.19 -3.51 -4.53
CA ASN A 39 0.69 -2.58 -5.54
C ASN A 39 -0.36 -3.24 -6.45
N ALA A 40 -0.07 -4.45 -6.95
CA ALA A 40 -0.97 -5.17 -7.86
C ALA A 40 -2.37 -5.43 -7.27
N PRO A 41 -2.53 -6.02 -6.07
CA PRO A 41 -3.87 -6.21 -5.48
C PRO A 41 -4.53 -4.89 -5.05
N PHE A 42 -3.75 -3.85 -4.71
CA PHE A 42 -4.30 -2.54 -4.36
C PHE A 42 -4.95 -1.83 -5.56
N LEU A 43 -4.29 -1.85 -6.72
CA LEU A 43 -4.78 -1.19 -7.95
C LEU A 43 -5.72 -2.06 -8.80
N SER A 44 -5.72 -3.38 -8.60
CA SER A 44 -6.50 -4.31 -9.43
C SER A 44 -8.01 -4.03 -9.37
N ARG A 45 -8.68 -4.17 -10.53
CA ARG A 45 -10.14 -4.11 -10.63
C ARG A 45 -10.86 -5.20 -9.82
N ASN A 46 -10.18 -6.32 -9.58
CA ASN A 46 -10.71 -7.45 -8.80
C ASN A 46 -10.19 -7.41 -7.34
N GLY A 47 -9.35 -6.44 -7.01
CA GLY A 47 -8.84 -6.18 -5.67
C GLY A 47 -9.47 -4.92 -5.07
N CYS A 48 -8.64 -3.99 -4.61
CA CYS A 48 -9.11 -2.80 -3.90
C CYS A 48 -9.66 -1.69 -4.82
N LYS A 49 -9.43 -1.77 -6.14
CA LYS A 49 -9.84 -0.74 -7.13
C LYS A 49 -9.33 0.67 -6.79
N ALA A 50 -8.22 0.78 -6.06
CA ALA A 50 -7.63 2.06 -5.73
C ALA A 50 -6.85 2.64 -6.93
N THR A 51 -6.41 3.87 -6.79
CA THR A 51 -5.67 4.62 -7.82
C THR A 51 -4.19 4.73 -7.48
N GLY A 52 -3.36 4.99 -8.49
CA GLY A 52 -1.92 5.23 -8.31
C GLY A 52 -1.61 6.36 -7.30
N PRO A 53 -2.30 7.51 -7.34
CA PRO A 53 -2.12 8.55 -6.31
C PRO A 53 -2.46 8.07 -4.89
N GLU A 54 -3.53 7.30 -4.70
CA GLU A 54 -3.90 6.74 -3.38
C GLU A 54 -2.88 5.71 -2.89
N PHE A 55 -2.29 4.94 -3.81
CA PHE A 55 -1.17 4.06 -3.48
C PHE A 55 0.04 4.86 -3.00
N GLY A 56 0.41 5.92 -3.73
CA GLY A 56 1.52 6.79 -3.39
C GLY A 56 1.35 7.48 -2.03
N THR A 57 0.19 8.08 -1.76
CA THR A 57 -0.09 8.73 -0.48
C THR A 57 -0.17 7.71 0.67
N GLY A 58 -0.69 6.52 0.43
CA GLY A 58 -0.70 5.42 1.41
C GLY A 58 0.71 4.92 1.76
N ILE A 59 1.58 4.72 0.77
CA ILE A 59 2.99 4.35 0.99
C ILE A 59 3.70 5.45 1.77
N GLN A 60 3.57 6.71 1.34
CA GLN A 60 4.21 7.84 2.02
C GLN A 60 3.77 7.92 3.49
N HIS A 61 2.46 7.82 3.75
CA HIS A 61 1.94 7.86 5.12
C HIS A 61 2.44 6.69 5.97
N ALA A 62 2.53 5.47 5.42
CA ALA A 62 3.07 4.32 6.13
C ALA A 62 4.56 4.48 6.47
N VAL A 63 5.34 5.07 5.57
CA VAL A 63 6.78 5.35 5.78
C VAL A 63 6.97 6.45 6.83
N GLU A 64 6.22 7.55 6.75
CA GLU A 64 6.25 8.64 7.74
C GLU A 64 5.91 8.16 9.15
N ARG A 65 5.01 7.17 9.27
CA ARG A 65 4.63 6.54 10.54
C ARG A 65 5.60 5.44 10.99
N GLY A 66 6.61 5.11 10.19
CA GLY A 66 7.55 4.04 10.46
C GLY A 66 6.95 2.63 10.37
N TRP A 67 5.77 2.45 9.78
CA TRP A 67 5.13 1.14 9.62
C TRP A 67 5.69 0.35 8.43
N LEU A 68 6.14 1.07 7.40
CA LEU A 68 6.89 0.51 6.28
C LEU A 68 8.24 1.20 6.15
N GLU A 69 9.25 0.42 5.78
CA GLU A 69 10.50 0.95 5.22
C GLU A 69 10.44 0.77 3.70
N LEU A 70 10.60 1.86 2.93
CA LEU A 70 10.74 1.80 1.47
C LEU A 70 12.22 1.80 1.10
N HIS A 71 12.67 0.76 0.40
CA HIS A 71 14.05 0.70 -0.09
C HIS A 71 14.28 1.78 -1.16
N GLU A 72 15.48 2.37 -1.20
CA GLU A 72 15.85 3.47 -2.12
C GLU A 72 15.56 3.18 -3.60
N SER A 73 15.65 1.91 -4.01
CA SER A 73 15.33 1.45 -5.37
C SER A 73 13.85 1.59 -5.75
N GLY A 74 12.97 1.84 -4.78
CA GLY A 74 11.51 1.76 -4.91
C GLY A 74 10.96 0.34 -5.12
N THR A 75 11.80 -0.68 -5.27
CA THR A 75 11.40 -2.06 -5.63
C THR A 75 10.92 -2.87 -4.43
N PHE A 76 11.42 -2.55 -3.24
CA PHE A 76 11.19 -3.35 -2.04
C PHE A 76 10.65 -2.50 -0.89
N VAL A 77 9.81 -3.14 -0.08
CA VAL A 77 9.39 -2.63 1.22
C VAL A 77 9.68 -3.63 2.33
N ARG A 78 9.79 -3.16 3.56
CA ARG A 78 9.75 -4.00 4.76
C ARG A 78 8.61 -3.58 5.66
N LEU A 79 7.95 -4.56 6.26
CA LEU A 79 6.99 -4.33 7.32
C LEU A 79 7.76 -4.16 8.63
N ASN A 80 7.60 -3.01 9.28
CA ASN A 80 8.16 -2.78 10.60
C ASN A 80 7.14 -3.25 11.64
N GLN A 81 7.62 -3.91 12.69
CA GLN A 81 6.83 -4.11 13.88
C GLN A 81 6.74 -2.76 14.58
N GLY A 82 5.60 -2.08 14.42
CA GLY A 82 5.31 -0.83 15.12
C GLY A 82 5.26 -1.01 16.63
#